data_AF-A0A4R0J137-F1
#
_entry.id   AF-A0A4R0J137-F1
#
_cell.length_a   1.000
_cell.length_b   1.000
_cell.length_c   1.000
_cell.angle_alpha   90.00
_cell.angle_beta   90.00
_cell.angle_gamma   90.00
#
_symmetry.space_group_name_H-M   'P 1'
#
loop_
_entity.id
_entity.type
_entity.pdbx_description
1 polymer ?
#
loop_
_entity_poly.entity_id
_entity_poly.type
_entity_poly.pdbx_seq_one_letter_code
_entity_poly.pdbx_strand_id
1 'polypeptide(L)'
;MTRYVSFPLALAAALTLSLAACGGEEDKPTAEPLATTPTPSATASTPAAPVTRTTTELTKALLELADLPTGFAEDKDEADEDAKPFSSSSSRCKTLVKYLNATKAPGSKASVARTFTGGQEGPYIDYGLDSMGTADEVADLRDAYAKAVDSCTKVTLKTEGSGSTSMKVEKITAPQYGSKPFAFRLTGTSGPKRGLEYAAVVTGVDDVILSVGVLAGQGTELDPATEAAVTKARHVLKPA
;
A
#
# COMPACT_ATOMS: atom_id res chain seq x y z
N MET A 1 1.77 -28.38 -4.22
CA MET A 1 0.79 -29.47 -4.42
C MET A 1 -0.44 -28.92 -5.12
N THR A 2 -0.76 -29.48 -6.28
CA THR A 2 -1.90 -29.12 -7.14
C THR A 2 -3.21 -29.50 -6.47
N ARG A 3 -4.19 -28.58 -6.42
CA ARG A 3 -5.60 -28.94 -6.25
C ARG A 3 -6.46 -28.11 -7.19
N TYR A 4 -7.18 -28.83 -8.06
CA TYR A 4 -8.29 -28.37 -8.89
C TYR A 4 -9.58 -28.66 -8.14
N VAL A 5 -10.54 -27.73 -8.15
CA VAL A 5 -11.95 -28.02 -7.94
C VAL A 5 -12.81 -27.15 -8.87
N SER A 6 -13.66 -27.81 -9.66
CA SER A 6 -14.68 -27.22 -10.55
C SER A 6 -15.97 -26.86 -9.80
N PHE A 7 -16.84 -26.10 -10.51
CA PHE A 7 -18.29 -25.87 -10.35
C PHE A 7 -18.73 -24.53 -9.70
N PRO A 8 -19.95 -24.03 -9.96
CA PRO A 8 -20.51 -23.60 -11.26
C PRO A 8 -21.02 -22.13 -11.22
N LEU A 9 -21.29 -21.58 -12.40
CA LEU A 9 -21.93 -20.29 -12.65
C LEU A 9 -23.24 -20.08 -11.87
N ALA A 10 -23.39 -18.91 -11.25
CA ALA A 10 -24.68 -18.30 -10.97
C ALA A 10 -24.66 -16.82 -11.40
N LEU A 11 -25.40 -16.51 -12.46
CA LEU A 11 -25.76 -15.16 -12.89
C LEU A 11 -26.58 -14.48 -11.77
N ALA A 12 -26.19 -13.27 -11.36
CA ALA A 12 -27.08 -12.34 -10.68
C ALA A 12 -27.25 -11.09 -11.56
N ALA A 13 -28.50 -10.83 -11.93
CA ALA A 13 -28.92 -9.78 -12.83
C ALA A 13 -28.79 -8.39 -12.19
N ALA A 14 -28.40 -7.43 -13.02
CA ALA A 14 -28.48 -5.99 -12.78
C ALA A 14 -29.92 -5.46 -12.91
N LEU A 15 -30.20 -4.29 -12.30
CA LEU A 15 -31.23 -3.26 -12.57
C LEU A 15 -31.46 -2.49 -11.23
N THR A 16 -31.57 -1.17 -11.09
CA THR A 16 -31.93 -0.04 -11.97
C THR A 16 -31.37 1.28 -11.42
N LEU A 17 -31.27 2.27 -12.32
CA LEU A 17 -30.99 3.69 -12.09
C LEU A 17 -32.10 4.41 -11.30
N SER A 18 -31.74 5.51 -10.63
CA SER A 18 -32.59 6.69 -10.46
C SER A 18 -31.74 7.96 -10.35
N LEU A 19 -31.73 8.78 -11.41
CA LEU A 19 -31.30 10.18 -11.36
C LEU A 19 -32.52 11.06 -11.11
N ALA A 20 -32.44 11.95 -10.12
CA ALA A 20 -33.24 13.16 -10.04
C ALA A 20 -32.56 14.18 -9.11
N ALA A 21 -32.19 15.34 -9.64
CA ALA A 21 -32.61 16.65 -9.13
C ALA A 21 -31.85 17.79 -9.84
N CYS A 22 -32.62 18.64 -10.52
CA CYS A 22 -32.28 19.98 -10.99
C CYS A 22 -32.40 21.02 -9.87
N GLY A 23 -31.70 22.16 -10.05
CA GLY A 23 -31.91 23.43 -9.34
C GLY A 23 -30.56 23.94 -8.81
N GLY A 24 -29.93 25.00 -9.32
CA GLY A 24 -30.45 26.19 -9.98
C GLY A 24 -30.63 27.30 -8.94
N GLU A 25 -29.63 28.18 -8.78
CA GLU A 25 -29.79 29.65 -8.78
C GLU A 25 -28.40 30.33 -8.66
N GLU A 26 -28.23 31.40 -9.44
CA GLU A 26 -27.05 32.27 -9.50
C GLU A 26 -27.12 33.36 -8.41
N ASP A 27 -26.01 33.60 -7.71
CA ASP A 27 -25.87 34.81 -6.90
C ASP A 27 -24.52 35.50 -7.13
N LYS A 28 -24.62 36.82 -7.26
CA LYS A 28 -23.65 37.78 -7.79
C LYS A 28 -22.66 38.21 -6.70
N PRO A 29 -21.33 38.26 -6.94
CA PRO A 29 -20.42 38.89 -5.99
C PRO A 29 -20.31 40.39 -6.25
N THR A 30 -20.74 41.16 -5.26
CA THR A 30 -20.40 42.58 -5.06
C THR A 30 -18.94 42.67 -4.57
N ALA A 31 -18.17 43.57 -5.17
CA ALA A 31 -16.77 43.83 -4.84
C ALA A 31 -16.64 45.01 -3.85
N GLU A 32 -15.88 44.84 -2.76
CA GLU A 32 -15.08 45.83 -2.01
C GLU A 32 -14.48 45.19 -0.74
N PRO A 33 -13.48 45.78 -0.06
CA PRO A 33 -12.13 46.20 -0.49
C PRO A 33 -11.01 45.39 0.23
N LEU A 34 -9.78 45.52 -0.28
CA LEU A 34 -8.56 44.88 0.20
C LEU A 34 -8.27 45.13 1.69
N ALA A 35 -8.39 44.08 2.51
CA ALA A 35 -7.78 44.01 3.83
C ALA A 35 -6.33 43.53 3.69
N THR A 36 -5.37 44.41 4.00
CA THR A 36 -3.95 44.08 4.15
C THR A 36 -3.77 43.07 5.28
N THR A 37 -3.53 41.81 4.90
CA THR A 37 -3.20 40.73 5.83
C THR A 37 -1.75 40.90 6.33
N PRO A 38 -1.48 40.86 7.64
CA PRO A 38 -0.12 40.84 8.13
C PRO A 38 0.57 39.55 7.69
N THR A 39 1.77 39.68 7.12
CA THR A 39 2.63 38.55 6.76
C THR A 39 2.91 37.71 8.02
N PRO A 40 2.53 36.42 8.06
CA PRO A 40 2.90 35.57 9.17
C PRO A 40 4.41 35.37 9.15
N SER A 41 5.06 35.81 10.23
CA SER A 41 6.46 35.53 10.48
C SER A 41 6.60 34.02 10.65
N ALA A 42 7.22 33.36 9.67
CA ALA A 42 7.48 31.93 9.73
C ALA A 42 8.52 31.67 10.82
N THR A 43 8.07 31.30 12.01
CA THR A 43 8.93 30.65 13.00
C THR A 43 9.47 29.38 12.35
N ALA A 44 10.77 29.37 12.05
CA ALA A 44 11.45 28.17 11.58
C ALA A 44 11.30 27.09 12.65
N SER A 45 10.44 26.10 12.41
CA SER A 45 10.30 24.94 13.26
C SER A 45 11.61 24.15 13.22
N THR A 46 12.28 24.04 14.36
CA THR A 46 13.42 23.13 14.53
C THR A 46 12.99 21.72 14.11
N PRO A 47 13.75 21.03 13.24
CA PRO A 47 13.44 19.65 12.86
C PRO A 47 13.31 18.78 14.10
N ALA A 48 12.28 17.92 14.13
CA ALA A 48 12.10 16.96 15.22
C ALA A 48 13.33 16.04 15.32
N ALA A 49 13.73 15.73 16.54
CA ALA A 49 14.85 14.81 16.76
C ALA A 49 14.50 13.41 16.22
N PRO A 50 15.46 12.67 15.61
CA PRO A 50 15.21 11.32 15.15
C PRO A 50 14.76 10.39 16.26
N VAL A 51 13.70 9.64 16.01
CA VAL A 51 13.16 8.60 16.88
C VAL A 51 13.82 7.27 16.55
N THR A 52 14.16 6.49 17.58
CA THR A 52 14.68 5.13 17.39
C THR A 52 13.64 4.13 17.85
N ARG A 53 12.91 3.52 16.91
CA ARG A 53 11.98 2.42 17.21
C ARG A 53 12.71 1.08 17.16
N THR A 54 12.36 0.20 18.08
CA THR A 54 12.87 -1.18 18.14
C THR A 54 11.96 -2.13 17.37
N THR A 55 12.50 -3.28 16.94
CA THR A 55 11.70 -4.37 16.37
C THR A 55 10.55 -4.78 17.30
N THR A 56 10.78 -4.82 18.62
CA THR A 56 9.75 -5.18 19.60
C THR A 56 8.59 -4.19 19.64
N GLU A 57 8.86 -2.89 19.53
CA GLU A 57 7.80 -1.87 19.47
C GLU A 57 7.01 -1.98 18.17
N LEU A 58 7.70 -2.17 17.04
CA LEU A 58 7.04 -2.36 15.74
C LEU A 58 6.20 -3.64 15.72
N THR A 59 6.68 -4.75 16.27
CA THR A 59 5.91 -6.02 16.36
C THR A 59 4.60 -5.83 17.13
N LYS A 60 4.60 -5.04 18.21
CA LYS A 60 3.37 -4.74 18.97
C LYS A 60 2.37 -3.89 18.17
N ALA A 61 2.89 -3.04 17.29
CA ALA A 61 2.09 -2.17 16.43
C ALA A 61 1.57 -2.88 15.17
N LEU A 62 2.18 -4.01 14.80
CA LEU A 62 1.78 -4.82 13.66
C LEU A 62 0.44 -5.54 13.94
N LEU A 63 -0.38 -5.67 12.90
CA LEU A 63 -1.64 -6.41 13.01
C LEU A 63 -1.39 -7.86 13.41
N GLU A 64 -2.27 -8.39 14.24
CA GLU A 64 -2.33 -9.78 14.64
C GLU A 64 -3.64 -10.41 14.14
N LEU A 65 -3.75 -11.74 14.23
CA LEU A 65 -4.90 -12.45 13.70
C LEU A 65 -6.23 -11.96 14.30
N ALA A 66 -6.22 -11.52 15.57
CA ALA A 66 -7.39 -10.99 16.26
C ALA A 66 -7.90 -9.67 15.68
N ASP A 67 -7.07 -8.96 14.90
CA ASP A 67 -7.48 -7.70 14.24
C ASP A 67 -8.15 -7.94 12.88
N LEU A 68 -8.14 -9.17 12.37
CA LEU A 68 -8.70 -9.52 11.06
C LEU A 68 -10.08 -10.16 11.19
N PRO A 69 -10.91 -10.11 10.13
CA PRO A 69 -12.13 -10.89 10.07
C PRO A 69 -11.86 -12.38 10.29
N THR A 70 -12.86 -13.10 10.81
CA THR A 70 -12.80 -14.56 10.90
C THR A 70 -12.54 -15.19 9.54
N GLY A 71 -11.74 -16.26 9.51
CA GLY A 71 -11.43 -16.99 8.28
C GLY A 71 -9.99 -16.78 7.77
N PHE A 72 -9.25 -15.81 8.33
CA PHE A 72 -7.82 -15.68 8.09
C PHE A 72 -7.00 -16.61 8.98
N ALA A 73 -5.79 -16.91 8.54
CA ALA A 73 -4.71 -17.49 9.33
C ALA A 73 -3.41 -16.72 9.08
N GLU A 74 -2.49 -16.74 10.04
CA GLU A 74 -1.12 -16.24 9.80
C GLU A 74 -0.42 -17.18 8.82
N ASP A 75 0.11 -16.60 7.75
CA ASP A 75 0.96 -17.32 6.81
C ASP A 75 2.36 -17.43 7.40
N LYS A 76 2.83 -18.66 7.58
CA LYS A 76 4.13 -18.97 8.19
C LYS A 76 5.14 -19.45 7.16
N ASP A 77 4.78 -19.44 5.87
CA ASP A 77 5.72 -19.73 4.82
C ASP A 77 6.73 -18.59 4.78
N GLU A 78 7.97 -18.89 5.16
CA GLU A 78 9.05 -17.91 5.11
C GLU A 78 9.34 -17.58 3.64
N ALA A 79 9.25 -16.29 3.31
CA ALA A 79 9.72 -15.81 2.03
C ALA A 79 11.22 -16.06 1.93
N ASP A 80 11.68 -16.65 0.82
CA ASP A 80 13.10 -16.76 0.52
C ASP A 80 13.69 -15.35 0.38
N GLU A 81 14.46 -14.92 1.39
CA GLU A 81 15.04 -13.57 1.45
C GLU A 81 16.03 -13.28 0.32
N ASP A 82 16.58 -14.32 -0.32
CA ASP A 82 17.49 -14.20 -1.46
C ASP A 82 16.75 -14.16 -2.80
N ALA A 83 15.46 -14.50 -2.82
CA ALA A 83 14.66 -14.47 -4.03
C ALA A 83 14.47 -13.03 -4.52
N LYS A 84 14.90 -12.76 -5.76
CA LYS A 84 14.68 -11.49 -6.47
C LYS A 84 13.82 -11.73 -7.71
N PRO A 85 12.53 -12.04 -7.53
CA PRO A 85 11.69 -12.51 -8.61
C PRO A 85 11.30 -11.40 -9.60
N PHE A 86 11.36 -10.13 -9.19
CA PHE A 86 11.01 -9.02 -10.08
C PHE A 86 12.21 -8.53 -10.89
N SER A 87 11.97 -8.23 -12.16
CA SER A 87 12.96 -7.66 -13.08
C SER A 87 12.30 -6.72 -14.10
N SER A 88 13.11 -5.95 -14.81
CA SER A 88 12.66 -5.16 -15.97
C SER A 88 13.85 -4.84 -16.88
N SER A 89 13.63 -4.82 -18.19
CA SER A 89 14.61 -4.33 -19.17
C SER A 89 14.64 -2.80 -19.28
N SER A 90 13.63 -2.11 -18.73
CA SER A 90 13.53 -0.66 -18.76
C SER A 90 14.30 -0.04 -17.60
N SER A 91 15.22 0.88 -17.90
CA SER A 91 15.94 1.65 -16.88
C SER A 91 15.02 2.50 -16.01
N ARG A 92 13.84 2.90 -16.53
CA ARG A 92 12.81 3.63 -15.78
C ARG A 92 12.25 2.82 -14.63
N CYS A 93 12.27 1.49 -14.73
CA CYS A 93 11.75 0.59 -13.70
C CYS A 93 12.78 0.19 -12.63
N LYS A 94 14.03 0.65 -12.75
CA LYS A 94 15.13 0.20 -11.86
C LYS A 94 14.81 0.41 -10.39
N THR A 95 14.27 1.57 -10.03
CA THR A 95 13.91 1.90 -8.65
C THR A 95 12.75 1.02 -8.16
N LEU A 96 11.70 0.86 -8.96
CA LEU A 96 10.56 0.03 -8.58
C LEU A 96 10.97 -1.44 -8.42
N VAL A 97 11.77 -1.99 -9.34
CA VAL A 97 12.30 -3.35 -9.25
C VAL A 97 13.16 -3.53 -8.00
N LYS A 98 13.96 -2.53 -7.63
CA LYS A 98 14.71 -2.56 -6.36
C LYS A 98 13.76 -2.67 -5.17
N TYR A 99 12.69 -1.90 -5.16
CA TYR A 99 11.73 -1.89 -4.06
C TYR A 99 10.88 -3.16 -3.99
N LEU A 100 10.42 -3.69 -5.13
CA LEU A 100 9.63 -4.93 -5.19
C LEU A 100 10.41 -6.19 -4.78
N ASN A 101 11.74 -6.13 -4.79
CA ASN A 101 12.61 -7.22 -4.34
C ASN A 101 13.24 -6.94 -2.96
N ALA A 102 12.83 -5.87 -2.27
CA ALA A 102 13.36 -5.55 -0.95
C ALA A 102 12.52 -6.23 0.13
N THR A 103 13.17 -6.86 1.11
CA THR A 103 12.51 -7.42 2.30
C THR A 103 12.21 -6.37 3.36
N LYS A 104 12.72 -5.14 3.18
CA LYS A 104 12.49 -3.98 4.06
C LYS A 104 12.60 -2.67 3.30
N ALA A 105 12.01 -1.61 3.85
CA ALA A 105 12.12 -0.27 3.30
C ALA A 105 13.59 0.19 3.22
N PRO A 106 14.04 0.76 2.08
CA PRO A 106 15.38 1.31 1.95
C PRO A 106 15.67 2.39 3.00
N GLY A 107 16.70 2.18 3.81
CA GLY A 107 17.10 3.12 4.85
C GLY A 107 16.46 2.87 6.22
N SER A 108 15.56 1.88 6.33
CA SER A 108 14.93 1.53 7.60
C SER A 108 15.94 1.12 8.67
N LYS A 109 15.66 1.51 9.91
CA LYS A 109 16.46 1.18 11.11
C LYS A 109 15.99 -0.11 11.77
N ALA A 110 14.69 -0.37 11.71
CA ALA A 110 14.04 -1.60 12.15
C ALA A 110 12.84 -1.88 11.24
N SER A 111 12.54 -3.16 11.04
CA SER A 111 11.49 -3.61 10.13
C SER A 111 10.80 -4.84 10.69
N VAL A 112 9.49 -4.91 10.54
CA VAL A 112 8.68 -6.11 10.84
C VAL A 112 7.63 -6.26 9.73
N ALA A 113 7.33 -7.50 9.40
CA ALA A 113 6.24 -7.81 8.48
C ALA A 113 5.49 -9.05 8.96
N ARG A 114 4.22 -9.17 8.55
CA ARG A 114 3.39 -10.35 8.78
C ARG A 114 2.42 -10.50 7.61
N THR A 115 2.27 -11.72 7.16
CA THR A 115 1.33 -12.09 6.10
C THR A 115 0.21 -12.93 6.68
N PHE A 116 -1.00 -12.69 6.19
CA PHE A 116 -2.17 -13.47 6.51
C PHE A 116 -2.80 -14.03 5.24
N THR A 117 -3.44 -15.19 5.34
CA THR A 117 -4.11 -15.83 4.22
C THR A 117 -5.56 -16.18 4.57
N GLY A 118 -6.48 -15.91 3.65
CA GLY A 118 -7.88 -16.33 3.71
C GLY A 118 -8.13 -17.76 3.22
N GLY A 119 -7.07 -18.51 2.83
CA GLY A 119 -7.18 -19.88 2.35
C GLY A 119 -6.10 -20.24 1.33
N GLN A 120 -6.17 -21.45 0.74
CA GLN A 120 -5.15 -21.94 -0.18
C GLN A 120 -4.94 -21.04 -1.43
N GLU A 121 -5.98 -20.30 -1.83
CA GLU A 121 -5.95 -19.44 -3.03
C GLU A 121 -5.92 -17.94 -2.67
N GLY A 122 -5.86 -17.60 -1.38
CA GLY A 122 -5.95 -16.24 -0.87
C GLY A 122 -7.36 -15.81 -0.46
N PRO A 123 -7.59 -14.50 -0.26
CA PRO A 123 -6.62 -13.43 -0.43
C PRO A 123 -5.45 -13.54 0.54
N TYR A 124 -4.27 -13.11 0.11
CA TYR A 124 -3.12 -12.90 1.00
C TYR A 124 -3.01 -11.42 1.30
N ILE A 125 -2.80 -11.08 2.58
CA ILE A 125 -2.64 -9.70 3.02
C ILE A 125 -1.31 -9.57 3.74
N ASP A 126 -0.44 -8.75 3.18
CA ASP A 126 0.88 -8.43 3.71
C ASP A 126 0.82 -7.11 4.48
N TYR A 127 1.33 -7.10 5.70
CA TYR A 127 1.50 -5.89 6.49
C TYR A 127 2.98 -5.69 6.80
N GLY A 128 3.48 -4.48 6.61
CA GLY A 128 4.86 -4.10 6.92
C GLY A 128 4.92 -2.78 7.67
N LEU A 129 5.81 -2.72 8.66
CA LEU A 129 6.18 -1.50 9.38
C LEU A 129 7.70 -1.37 9.36
N ASP A 130 8.18 -0.24 8.86
CA ASP A 130 9.59 0.09 8.79
C ASP A 130 9.86 1.44 9.48
N SER A 131 10.68 1.44 10.53
CA SER A 131 11.09 2.67 11.20
C SER A 131 12.14 3.40 10.36
N MET A 132 11.83 4.64 9.99
CA MET A 132 12.72 5.51 9.22
C MET A 132 13.53 6.42 10.15
N GLY A 133 12.88 6.89 11.21
CA GLY A 133 13.47 7.72 12.26
C GLY A 133 12.88 9.13 12.30
N THR A 134 12.41 9.65 11.18
CA THR A 134 11.73 10.95 11.09
C THR A 134 10.56 10.91 10.11
N ALA A 135 9.59 11.80 10.30
CA ALA A 135 8.47 11.95 9.36
C ALA A 135 8.90 12.45 7.97
N ASP A 136 10.00 13.22 7.91
CA ASP A 136 10.57 13.68 6.64
C ASP A 136 11.18 12.51 5.86
N GLU A 137 11.93 11.60 6.50
CA GLU A 137 12.46 10.40 5.84
C GLU A 137 11.33 9.46 5.36
N VAL A 138 10.22 9.37 6.10
CA VAL A 138 9.01 8.65 5.67
C VAL A 138 8.41 9.31 4.43
N ALA A 139 8.24 10.63 4.43
CA ALA A 139 7.68 11.37 3.31
C ALA A 139 8.55 11.25 2.05
N ASP A 140 9.87 11.40 2.19
CA ASP A 140 10.84 11.27 1.10
C ASP A 140 10.82 9.88 0.49
N LEU A 141 10.82 8.83 1.33
CA LEU A 141 10.78 7.46 0.83
C LEU A 141 9.45 7.17 0.13
N ARG A 142 8.31 7.58 0.71
CA ARG A 142 7.01 7.47 0.06
C ARG A 142 7.00 8.17 -1.30
N ASP A 143 7.53 9.39 -1.40
CA ASP A 143 7.58 10.15 -2.65
C ASP A 143 8.45 9.43 -3.69
N ALA A 144 9.54 8.79 -3.26
CA ALA A 144 10.36 7.94 -4.11
C ALA A 144 9.60 6.70 -4.62
N TYR A 145 8.79 6.05 -3.78
CA TYR A 145 7.91 4.94 -4.21
C TYR A 145 6.89 5.40 -5.25
N ALA A 146 6.17 6.49 -4.97
CA ALA A 146 5.17 7.03 -5.89
C ALA A 146 5.78 7.36 -7.26
N LYS A 147 6.94 8.03 -7.27
CA LYS A 147 7.69 8.33 -8.49
C LYS A 147 8.18 7.07 -9.21
N ALA A 148 8.63 6.06 -8.47
CA ALA A 148 9.09 4.80 -9.05
C ALA A 148 7.95 4.08 -9.77
N VAL A 149 6.74 4.06 -9.19
CA VAL A 149 5.55 3.53 -9.84
C VAL A 149 5.15 4.38 -11.05
N ASP A 150 5.04 5.71 -10.92
CA ASP A 150 4.64 6.59 -12.03
C ASP A 150 5.61 6.48 -13.23
N SER A 151 6.89 6.21 -12.96
CA SER A 151 7.89 6.06 -14.01
C SER A 151 7.94 4.68 -14.67
N CYS A 152 7.34 3.65 -14.06
CA CYS A 152 7.42 2.27 -14.50
C CYS A 152 6.04 1.69 -14.79
N THR A 153 5.77 1.33 -16.05
CA THR A 153 4.47 0.78 -16.46
C THR A 153 4.44 -0.74 -16.55
N LYS A 154 5.62 -1.40 -16.47
CA LYS A 154 5.76 -2.84 -16.70
C LYS A 154 6.97 -3.42 -15.98
N VAL A 155 6.73 -4.52 -15.25
CA VAL A 155 7.78 -5.37 -14.67
C VAL A 155 7.56 -6.83 -15.07
N THR A 156 8.55 -7.68 -14.82
CA THR A 156 8.48 -9.12 -15.04
C THR A 156 8.65 -9.83 -13.71
N LEU A 157 7.70 -10.70 -13.37
CA LEU A 157 7.75 -11.61 -12.24
C LEU A 157 8.26 -12.97 -12.71
N LYS A 158 9.38 -13.43 -12.19
CA LYS A 158 9.91 -14.78 -12.40
C LYS A 158 9.43 -15.69 -11.28
N THR A 159 8.83 -16.81 -11.64
CA THR A 159 8.46 -17.88 -10.70
C THR A 159 9.30 -19.09 -11.02
N GLU A 160 10.04 -19.59 -10.02
CA GLU A 160 10.86 -20.78 -10.20
C GLU A 160 10.01 -21.97 -10.66
N GLY A 161 10.56 -22.75 -11.61
CA GLY A 161 9.87 -23.90 -12.22
C GLY A 161 8.65 -23.57 -13.10
N SER A 162 8.14 -22.33 -13.08
CA SER A 162 6.88 -21.96 -13.77
C SER A 162 7.07 -20.97 -14.92
N GLY A 163 8.22 -20.27 -14.98
CA GLY A 163 8.52 -19.30 -16.04
C GLY A 163 8.29 -17.86 -15.61
N SER A 164 8.07 -16.96 -16.58
CA SER A 164 7.97 -15.51 -16.34
C SER A 164 6.56 -14.98 -16.65
N THR A 165 6.08 -14.07 -15.81
CA THR A 165 4.82 -13.35 -15.96
C THR A 165 5.12 -11.87 -16.22
N SER A 166 4.50 -11.31 -17.25
CA SER A 166 4.53 -9.88 -17.52
C SER A 166 3.50 -9.17 -16.64
N MET A 167 3.92 -8.25 -15.79
CA MET A 167 3.04 -7.50 -14.89
C MET A 167 2.91 -6.05 -15.38
N LYS A 168 1.68 -5.59 -15.60
CA LYS A 168 1.37 -4.15 -15.76
C LYS A 168 1.44 -3.49 -14.40
N VAL A 169 1.98 -2.28 -14.34
CA VAL A 169 2.07 -1.46 -13.13
C VAL A 169 1.19 -0.23 -13.32
N GLU A 170 0.30 0.03 -12.36
CA GLU A 170 -0.61 1.18 -12.42
C GLU A 170 -0.80 1.81 -11.05
N LYS A 171 -0.91 3.14 -11.01
CA LYS A 171 -1.40 3.84 -9.83
C LYS A 171 -2.90 3.63 -9.69
N ILE A 172 -3.37 3.44 -8.46
CA ILE A 172 -4.79 3.34 -8.12
C ILE A 172 -5.15 4.38 -7.06
N THR A 173 -6.45 4.56 -6.80
CA THR A 173 -6.91 5.40 -5.69
C THR A 173 -6.45 4.77 -4.38
N ALA A 174 -5.73 5.55 -3.57
CA ALA A 174 -5.26 5.10 -2.27
C ALA A 174 -6.36 5.25 -1.21
N PRO A 175 -6.52 4.28 -0.29
CA PRO A 175 -7.20 4.48 0.99
C PRO A 175 -6.66 5.73 1.69
N GLN A 176 -7.53 6.55 2.28
CA GLN A 176 -7.17 7.86 2.84
C GLN A 176 -6.71 7.77 4.31
N TYR A 177 -5.84 6.80 4.61
CA TYR A 177 -5.30 6.56 5.94
C TYR A 177 -3.79 6.78 5.99
N GLY A 178 -3.31 7.31 7.11
CA GLY A 178 -1.92 7.68 7.32
C GLY A 178 -1.57 9.05 6.73
N SER A 179 -0.28 9.39 6.70
CA SER A 179 0.21 10.61 6.07
C SER A 179 0.54 10.33 4.61
N LYS A 180 0.00 11.15 3.72
CA LYS A 180 0.35 11.13 2.29
C LYS A 180 0.19 9.70 1.70
N PRO A 181 -0.96 9.01 1.77
CA PRO A 181 -1.07 7.66 1.21
C PRO A 181 -0.85 7.64 -0.31
N PHE A 182 -0.27 6.55 -0.80
CA PHE A 182 -0.07 6.25 -2.21
C PHE A 182 -0.40 4.77 -2.45
N ALA A 183 -1.02 4.43 -3.59
CA ALA A 183 -1.38 3.06 -3.90
C ALA A 183 -1.13 2.70 -5.36
N PHE A 184 -0.81 1.43 -5.60
CA PHE A 184 -0.57 0.89 -6.93
C PHE A 184 -1.09 -0.54 -7.06
N ARG A 185 -1.20 -0.98 -8.30
CA ARG A 185 -1.61 -2.33 -8.69
C ARG A 185 -0.60 -2.93 -9.66
N LEU A 186 -0.30 -4.20 -9.47
CA LEU A 186 0.40 -5.06 -10.40
C LEU A 186 -0.59 -6.09 -10.96
N THR A 187 -0.77 -6.13 -12.27
CA THR A 187 -1.69 -7.08 -12.93
C THR A 187 -0.93 -7.95 -13.93
N GLY A 188 -1.02 -9.27 -13.78
CA GLY A 188 -0.46 -10.24 -14.72
C GLY A 188 -1.13 -10.16 -16.09
N THR A 189 -0.41 -9.71 -17.10
CA THR A 189 -0.91 -9.53 -18.48
C THR A 189 -0.61 -10.71 -19.40
N SER A 190 0.43 -11.49 -19.12
CA SER A 190 0.81 -12.68 -19.85
C SER A 190 1.61 -13.65 -18.98
N GLY A 191 1.74 -14.90 -19.43
CA GLY A 191 2.48 -15.94 -18.71
C GLY A 191 1.61 -16.70 -17.70
N PRO A 192 2.24 -17.53 -16.84
CA PRO A 192 1.55 -18.47 -15.96
C PRO A 192 0.64 -17.80 -14.91
N LYS A 193 0.93 -16.56 -14.52
CA LYS A 193 0.14 -15.78 -13.55
C LYS A 193 -0.68 -14.68 -14.23
N ARG A 194 -1.10 -14.88 -15.49
CA ARG A 194 -2.02 -13.96 -16.16
C ARG A 194 -3.32 -13.85 -15.36
N GLY A 195 -3.80 -12.62 -15.13
CA GLY A 195 -4.97 -12.33 -14.32
C GLY A 195 -4.71 -12.22 -12.82
N LEU A 196 -3.51 -12.58 -12.34
CA LEU A 196 -3.14 -12.35 -10.94
C LEU A 196 -3.03 -10.85 -10.69
N GLU A 197 -3.65 -10.39 -9.61
CA GLU A 197 -3.57 -9.01 -9.16
C GLU A 197 -2.93 -8.92 -7.77
N TYR A 198 -2.04 -7.94 -7.63
CA TYR A 198 -1.51 -7.47 -6.35
C TYR A 198 -1.79 -5.97 -6.25
N ALA A 199 -2.50 -5.54 -5.21
CA ALA A 199 -2.74 -4.13 -4.93
C ALA A 199 -2.03 -3.76 -3.63
N ALA A 200 -1.36 -2.62 -3.58
CA ALA A 200 -0.61 -2.21 -2.41
C ALA A 200 -0.78 -0.72 -2.11
N VAL A 201 -0.66 -0.39 -0.83
CA VAL A 201 -0.64 0.95 -0.27
C VAL A 201 0.68 1.16 0.46
N VAL A 202 1.25 2.35 0.31
CA VAL A 202 2.36 2.86 1.10
C VAL A 202 1.94 4.19 1.71
N THR A 203 2.04 4.33 3.02
CA THR A 203 1.63 5.52 3.78
C THR A 203 2.53 5.73 4.99
N GLY A 204 2.50 6.91 5.60
CA GLY A 204 3.26 7.19 6.81
C GLY A 204 2.43 7.14 8.10
N VAL A 205 3.09 6.78 9.20
CA VAL A 205 2.63 6.96 10.58
C VAL A 205 3.81 7.53 11.37
N ASP A 206 3.85 8.85 11.52
CA ASP A 206 4.97 9.60 12.12
C ASP A 206 6.32 9.20 11.52
N ASP A 207 7.21 8.59 12.31
CA ASP A 207 8.56 8.15 11.93
C ASP A 207 8.62 6.73 11.31
N VAL A 208 7.46 6.13 11.02
CA VAL A 208 7.32 4.79 10.44
C VAL A 208 6.63 4.85 9.08
N ILE A 209 7.20 4.15 8.09
CA ILE A 209 6.51 3.89 6.83
C ILE A 209 5.76 2.56 6.94
N LEU A 210 4.50 2.56 6.51
CA LEU A 210 3.59 1.44 6.59
C LEU A 210 3.23 0.99 5.17
N SER A 211 3.34 -0.32 4.94
CA SER A 211 2.92 -0.96 3.70
C SER A 211 1.80 -1.97 3.94
N VAL A 212 0.76 -1.94 3.11
CA VAL A 212 -0.27 -2.98 3.04
C VAL A 212 -0.33 -3.51 1.63
N GLY A 213 -0.21 -4.83 1.46
CA GLY A 213 -0.35 -5.52 0.19
C GLY A 213 -1.52 -6.49 0.22
N VAL A 214 -2.26 -6.61 -0.88
CA VAL A 214 -3.31 -7.60 -1.08
C VAL A 214 -3.04 -8.34 -2.37
N LEU A 215 -2.76 -9.64 -2.28
CA LEU A 215 -2.60 -10.54 -3.40
C LEU A 215 -3.85 -11.40 -3.57
N ALA A 216 -4.31 -11.57 -4.81
CA ALA A 216 -5.48 -12.39 -5.14
C ALA A 216 -6.76 -11.99 -4.37
N GLY A 217 -6.91 -10.69 -4.08
CA GLY A 217 -8.12 -10.12 -3.51
C GLY A 217 -9.21 -9.83 -4.54
N GLN A 218 -10.38 -9.47 -4.04
CA GLN A 218 -11.56 -9.06 -4.81
C GLN A 218 -11.61 -7.54 -5.04
N GLY A 219 -10.64 -6.80 -4.48
CA GLY A 219 -10.44 -5.37 -4.69
C GLY A 219 -11.09 -4.48 -3.63
N THR A 220 -11.72 -5.08 -2.61
CA THR A 220 -12.40 -4.38 -1.51
C THR A 220 -11.63 -4.49 -0.19
N GLU A 221 -10.61 -5.33 -0.13
CA GLU A 221 -9.87 -5.64 1.10
C GLU A 221 -8.84 -4.56 1.44
N LEU A 222 -8.32 -3.83 0.44
CA LEU A 222 -7.21 -2.91 0.61
C LEU A 222 -7.53 -1.74 1.55
N ASP A 223 -8.74 -1.18 1.46
CA ASP A 223 -9.18 -0.05 2.28
C ASP A 223 -9.31 -0.41 3.77
N PRO A 224 -10.12 -1.42 4.17
CA PRO A 224 -10.23 -1.81 5.57
C PRO A 224 -8.91 -2.37 6.15
N ALA A 225 -8.10 -3.06 5.35
CA ALA A 225 -6.78 -3.52 5.78
C ALA A 225 -5.86 -2.32 6.10
N THR A 226 -5.89 -1.28 5.28
CA THR A 226 -5.11 -0.06 5.53
C THR A 226 -5.62 0.70 6.75
N GLU A 227 -6.94 0.82 6.92
CA GLU A 227 -7.56 1.45 8.09
C GLU A 227 -7.10 0.77 9.39
N ALA A 228 -7.22 -0.56 9.45
CA ALA A 228 -6.84 -1.35 10.62
C ALA A 228 -5.35 -1.17 10.95
N ALA A 229 -4.48 -1.31 9.95
CA ALA A 229 -3.04 -1.21 10.13
C ALA A 229 -2.61 0.18 10.62
N VAL A 230 -3.11 1.25 10.00
CA VAL A 230 -2.80 2.63 10.41
C VAL A 230 -3.36 2.93 11.80
N THR A 231 -4.58 2.48 12.10
CA THR A 231 -5.23 2.71 13.40
C THR A 231 -4.44 2.05 14.52
N LYS A 232 -4.06 0.77 14.36
CA LYS A 232 -3.25 0.06 15.34
C LYS A 232 -1.86 0.70 15.50
N ALA A 233 -1.20 1.02 14.39
CA ALA A 233 0.11 1.66 14.41
C ALA A 233 0.07 2.99 15.18
N ARG A 234 -0.90 3.87 14.91
CA ARG A 234 -1.07 5.15 15.64
C ARG A 234 -1.35 4.95 17.13
N HIS A 235 -2.12 3.94 17.48
CA HIS A 235 -2.47 3.66 18.87
C HIS A 235 -1.26 3.19 19.68
N VAL A 236 -0.45 2.30 19.09
CA VAL A 236 0.68 1.66 19.77
C VAL A 236 1.95 2.52 19.70
N LEU A 237 2.25 3.08 18.53
CA LEU A 237 3.41 3.93 18.28
C LEU A 237 3.04 5.38 18.57
N LYS A 238 2.95 5.72 19.86
CA LYS A 238 2.72 7.12 20.26
C LYS A 238 3.80 8.03 19.62
N PRO A 239 3.45 9.28 19.28
CA PRO A 239 4.43 10.30 18.90
C PRO A 239 5.48 10.42 20.00
N ALA A 240 6.75 10.56 19.60
CA ALA A 240 7.86 10.77 20.52
C ALA A 240 7.85 12.17 21.12
#